data_AF-A0A3D9LLH8-F1
#
_entry.id   AF-A0A3D9LLH8-F1
#
_cell.length_a   1.000
_cell.length_b   1.000
_cell.length_c   1.000
_cell.angle_alpha   90.00
_cell.angle_beta   90.00
_cell.angle_gamma   90.00
#
_symmetry.space_group_name_H-M   'P 1'
#
loop_
_entity.id
_entity.type
_entity.pdbx_description
1 polymer ?
#
loop_
_entity_poly.entity_id
_entity_poly.type
_entity_poly.pdbx_seq_one_letter_code
_entity_poly.pdbx_strand_id
1 'polypeptide(L)'
;MVEKKDIEKLIIQNKKSTLKNHWNDSFSYNTTKYSGEIKPNEILIWRSSQFLRSVYPIFHLTFDQNNKLNGIKTEKNPYHKLLNKASTGFFILLVLVLLITTKLEIAVVGIIGISLIATLLSLVMSKSKKYETKLLTDELKESIENIEQTNNPELINKPKTELKKEKIKEWTFTKILTRLLLYPFCFILLWFSITGFLPGGKTLYGIFGIIVALAYPIADILLIIGKNKNYS
;
A
#
# COMPACT_ATOMS: atom_id res chain seq x y z
N MET A 1 -23.45 -8.62 20.11
CA MET A 1 -22.60 -7.44 19.84
C MET A 1 -21.44 -7.46 20.80
N VAL A 2 -20.24 -7.12 20.34
CA VAL A 2 -19.00 -7.22 21.13
C VAL A 2 -18.87 -6.06 22.13
N GLU A 3 -18.44 -6.39 23.35
CA GLU A 3 -18.16 -5.40 24.40
C GLU A 3 -16.75 -4.80 24.25
N LYS A 4 -16.61 -3.55 24.68
CA LYS A 4 -15.32 -2.83 24.67
C LYS A 4 -14.19 -3.62 25.32
N LYS A 5 -14.43 -4.20 26.50
CA LYS A 5 -13.44 -4.96 27.28
C LYS A 5 -12.87 -6.14 26.50
N ASP A 6 -13.63 -6.74 25.60
CA ASP A 6 -13.13 -7.84 24.78
C ASP A 6 -12.23 -7.36 23.65
N ILE A 7 -12.57 -6.23 23.04
CA ILE A 7 -11.74 -5.59 22.01
C ILE A 7 -10.42 -5.09 22.61
N GLU A 8 -10.43 -4.61 23.86
CA GLU A 8 -9.21 -4.19 24.56
C GLU A 8 -8.17 -5.32 24.64
N LYS A 9 -8.60 -6.60 24.69
CA LYS A 9 -7.71 -7.77 24.70
C LYS A 9 -6.94 -7.96 23.38
N LEU A 10 -7.42 -7.38 22.27
CA LEU A 10 -6.69 -7.40 21.00
C LEU A 10 -5.43 -6.52 21.05
N ILE A 11 -5.40 -5.50 21.92
CA ILE A 11 -4.29 -4.56 22.02
C ILE A 11 -3.19 -5.16 22.87
N ILE A 12 -2.10 -5.57 22.21
CA ILE A 12 -0.92 -6.10 22.89
C ILE A 12 0.03 -4.95 23.28
N GLN A 13 0.07 -3.89 22.47
CA GLN A 13 0.94 -2.73 22.70
C GLN A 13 0.10 -1.49 23.00
N ASN A 14 -0.05 -1.18 24.29
CA ASN A 14 -0.74 0.04 24.72
C ASN A 14 0.15 1.26 24.42
N LYS A 15 -0.21 2.02 23.38
CA LYS A 15 0.53 3.16 22.86
C LYS A 15 -0.43 4.29 22.58
N LYS A 16 -0.06 5.54 22.92
CA LYS A 16 -0.83 6.72 22.49
C LYS A 16 -0.68 6.97 21.00
N SER A 17 -1.74 7.42 20.33
CA SER A 17 -1.73 7.83 18.91
C SER A 17 -1.02 9.17 18.75
N THR A 18 0.30 9.13 18.71
CA THR A 18 1.17 10.31 18.58
C THR A 18 2.11 10.18 17.40
N LEU A 19 2.55 11.31 16.84
CA LEU A 19 3.49 11.31 15.72
C LEU A 19 4.75 10.49 16.00
N LYS A 20 5.31 10.60 17.21
CA LYS A 20 6.51 9.86 17.63
C LYS A 20 6.29 8.35 17.62
N ASN A 21 5.15 7.88 18.13
CA ASN A 21 4.85 6.45 18.15
C ASN A 21 4.63 5.90 16.74
N HIS A 22 3.91 6.64 15.90
CA HIS A 22 3.70 6.23 14.51
C HIS A 22 4.98 6.30 13.67
N TRP A 23 5.87 7.26 13.95
CA TRP A 23 7.21 7.29 13.36
C TRP A 23 7.95 5.99 13.71
N ASN A 24 8.06 5.65 14.99
CA ASN A 24 8.75 4.44 15.44
C ASN A 24 8.12 3.16 14.85
N ASP A 25 6.80 3.04 14.87
CA ASP A 25 6.08 1.88 14.30
C ASP A 25 6.30 1.72 12.80
N SER A 26 6.60 2.82 12.09
CA SER A 26 6.90 2.78 10.65
C SER A 26 8.28 2.15 10.36
N PHE A 27 9.22 2.26 11.29
CA PHE A 27 10.56 1.68 11.18
C PHE A 27 10.67 0.31 11.86
N SER A 28 9.98 0.10 12.97
CA SER A 28 9.99 -1.12 13.78
C SER A 28 8.76 -2.00 13.53
N TYR A 29 8.40 -2.15 12.24
CA TYR A 29 7.13 -2.73 11.78
C TYR A 29 6.68 -3.97 12.57
N ASN A 30 5.42 -3.96 12.98
CA ASN A 30 4.74 -5.03 13.68
C ASN A 30 3.51 -5.46 12.88
N THR A 31 3.58 -6.65 12.28
CA THR A 31 2.54 -7.21 11.40
C THR A 31 1.57 -8.11 12.14
N THR A 32 1.94 -8.59 13.33
CA THR A 32 1.20 -9.63 14.05
C THR A 32 0.44 -9.11 15.26
N LYS A 33 0.91 -8.04 15.91
CA LYS A 33 0.30 -7.53 17.13
C LYS A 33 -0.35 -6.18 16.89
N TYR A 34 -1.57 -6.01 17.41
CA TYR A 34 -2.21 -4.70 17.42
C TYR A 34 -1.58 -3.79 18.48
N SER A 35 -1.29 -2.56 18.05
CA SER A 35 -1.03 -1.42 18.93
C SER A 35 -2.32 -0.61 19.07
N GLY A 36 -2.50 0.05 20.21
CA GLY A 36 -3.70 0.85 20.39
C GLY A 36 -3.69 1.76 21.60
N GLU A 37 -4.57 2.75 21.54
CA GLU A 37 -4.87 3.70 22.60
C GLU A 37 -6.31 3.47 23.06
N ILE A 38 -6.49 3.20 24.35
CA ILE A 38 -7.80 3.01 24.96
C ILE A 38 -8.25 4.35 25.54
N LYS A 39 -9.38 4.87 25.06
CA LYS A 39 -10.04 6.07 25.59
C LYS A 39 -11.40 5.69 26.20
N PRO A 40 -12.13 6.60 26.88
CA PRO A 40 -13.40 6.26 27.51
C PRO A 40 -14.45 5.66 26.57
N ASN A 41 -14.74 6.31 25.43
CA ASN A 41 -15.79 5.90 24.48
C ASN A 41 -15.24 5.49 23.10
N GLU A 42 -13.92 5.37 22.99
CA GLU A 42 -13.23 5.09 21.73
C GLU A 42 -12.01 4.21 21.98
N ILE A 43 -11.74 3.28 21.07
CA ILE A 43 -10.45 2.59 20.98
C ILE A 43 -9.83 2.96 19.64
N LEU A 44 -8.59 3.46 19.69
CA LEU A 44 -7.76 3.58 18.51
C LEU A 44 -6.91 2.31 18.42
N ILE A 45 -7.03 1.57 17.33
CA ILE A 45 -6.25 0.35 17.11
C ILE A 45 -5.61 0.40 15.73
N TRP A 46 -4.36 -0.05 15.65
CA TRP A 46 -3.62 -0.13 14.40
C TRP A 46 -2.62 -1.27 14.42
N ARG A 47 -2.23 -1.67 13.22
CA ARG A 47 -1.04 -2.48 12.99
C ARG A 47 -0.44 -2.05 11.65
N SER A 48 0.87 -2.15 11.56
CA SER A 48 1.57 -1.92 10.29
C SER A 48 1.43 -3.16 9.40
N SER A 49 1.30 -2.98 8.09
CA SER A 49 1.52 -4.07 7.12
C SER A 49 2.87 -3.91 6.45
N GLN A 50 3.44 -5.00 5.94
CA GLN A 50 4.73 -4.95 5.24
C GLN A 50 4.69 -4.05 4.01
N PHE A 51 3.55 -3.95 3.35
CA PHE A 51 3.35 -3.08 2.19
C PHE A 51 3.06 -1.63 2.57
N LEU A 52 2.24 -1.39 3.60
CA LEU A 52 1.90 -0.02 3.99
C LEU A 52 2.96 0.64 4.86
N ARG A 53 3.68 -0.10 5.70
CA ARG A 53 4.73 0.32 6.65
C ARG A 53 4.47 1.62 7.40
N SER A 54 4.56 2.74 6.71
CA SER A 54 4.38 4.10 7.20
C SER A 54 2.95 4.66 7.05
N VAL A 55 2.17 4.11 6.12
CA VAL A 55 0.88 4.67 5.69
C VAL A 55 -0.34 3.84 6.08
N TYR A 56 -0.17 2.94 7.06
CA TYR A 56 -1.25 2.10 7.58
C TYR A 56 -2.39 2.93 8.21
N PRO A 57 -3.63 2.42 8.18
CA PRO A 57 -4.77 3.06 8.82
C PRO A 57 -4.73 2.97 10.35
N ILE A 58 -5.33 3.96 11.01
CA ILE A 58 -5.80 3.83 12.39
C ILE A 58 -7.30 3.55 12.33
N PHE A 59 -7.72 2.51 13.03
CA PHE A 59 -9.13 2.18 13.20
C PHE A 59 -9.63 2.83 14.49
N HIS A 60 -10.68 3.63 14.35
CA HIS A 60 -11.39 4.28 15.43
C HIS A 60 -12.65 3.46 15.71
N LEU A 61 -12.67 2.75 16.82
CA LEU A 61 -13.80 1.94 17.27
C LEU A 61 -14.56 2.75 18.29
N THR A 62 -15.79 3.12 17.98
CA THR A 62 -16.65 3.90 18.86
C THR A 62 -17.62 3.00 19.59
N PHE A 63 -17.87 3.29 20.87
CA PHE A 63 -18.75 2.51 21.74
C PHE A 63 -19.98 3.30 22.15
N ASP A 64 -21.10 2.62 22.33
CA ASP A 64 -22.33 3.21 22.86
C ASP A 64 -22.27 3.37 24.40
N GLN A 65 -23.35 3.87 24.99
CA GLN A 65 -23.47 4.02 26.46
C GLN A 65 -23.41 2.69 27.22
N ASN A 66 -23.67 1.57 26.55
CA ASN A 66 -23.60 0.22 27.10
C ASN A 66 -22.24 -0.45 26.86
N ASN A 67 -21.23 0.32 26.42
CA ASN A 67 -19.90 -0.18 26.03
C ASN A 67 -19.93 -1.22 24.88
N LYS A 68 -20.96 -1.21 24.05
CA LYS A 68 -21.05 -2.08 22.87
C LYS A 68 -20.48 -1.37 21.65
N LEU A 69 -19.82 -2.14 20.78
CA LEU A 69 -19.24 -1.61 19.55
C LEU A 69 -20.35 -1.03 18.64
N ASN A 70 -20.28 0.27 18.37
CA ASN A 70 -21.25 0.99 17.53
C ASN A 70 -20.74 1.18 16.09
N GLY A 71 -19.42 1.28 15.89
CA GLY A 71 -18.88 1.54 14.55
C GLY A 71 -17.36 1.50 14.48
N ILE A 72 -16.85 1.30 13.26
CA ILE A 72 -15.43 1.31 12.93
C ILE A 72 -15.21 2.36 11.83
N LYS A 73 -14.40 3.38 12.13
CA LYS A 73 -13.97 4.39 11.17
C LYS A 73 -12.48 4.27 10.91
N THR A 74 -12.05 4.55 9.69
CA THR A 74 -10.64 4.49 9.28
C THR A 74 -10.08 5.90 9.11
N GLU A 75 -8.95 6.19 9.74
CA GLU A 75 -8.22 7.46 9.59
C GLU A 75 -6.75 7.28 9.23
N LYS A 76 -6.14 8.34 8.65
CA LYS A 76 -4.70 8.36 8.36
C LYS A 76 -3.93 8.57 9.66
N ASN A 77 -2.90 7.76 9.87
CA ASN A 77 -2.01 7.96 11.01
C ASN A 77 -1.26 9.32 10.92
N PRO A 78 -0.87 9.92 12.06
CA PRO A 78 -0.11 11.17 12.10
C PRO A 78 1.15 11.21 11.23
N TYR A 79 1.90 10.11 11.15
CA TYR A 79 3.13 10.04 10.34
C TYR A 79 2.83 10.08 8.84
N HIS A 80 1.78 9.40 8.39
CA HIS A 80 1.28 9.53 7.02
C HIS A 80 0.89 10.98 6.69
N LYS A 81 0.22 11.68 7.60
CA LYS A 81 -0.11 13.11 7.41
C LYS A 81 1.16 13.94 7.23
N LEU A 82 2.23 13.66 7.99
CA LEU A 82 3.53 14.30 7.84
C LEU A 82 4.19 13.96 6.49
N LEU A 83 4.25 12.68 6.12
CA LEU A 83 4.85 12.23 4.86
C LEU A 83 4.19 12.88 3.64
N ASN A 84 2.86 13.06 3.66
CA ASN A 84 2.18 13.77 2.58
C ASN A 84 2.68 15.21 2.44
N LYS A 85 2.80 15.95 3.56
CA LYS A 85 3.30 17.33 3.55
C LYS A 85 4.77 17.38 3.11
N ALA A 86 5.60 16.47 3.61
CA ALA A 86 7.01 16.38 3.26
C ALA A 86 7.21 16.07 1.77
N SER A 87 6.44 15.12 1.22
CA SER A 87 6.46 14.78 -0.20
C SER A 87 6.06 15.98 -1.07
N THR A 88 4.98 16.69 -0.72
CA THR A 88 4.59 17.92 -1.43
C THR A 88 5.69 18.98 -1.39
N GLY A 89 6.30 19.23 -0.22
CA GLY A 89 7.40 20.18 -0.09
C GLY A 89 8.62 19.78 -0.92
N PHE A 90 8.97 18.49 -0.94
CA PHE A 90 10.05 17.96 -1.76
C PHE A 90 9.80 18.16 -3.26
N PHE A 91 8.57 17.91 -3.73
CA PHE A 91 8.21 18.17 -5.13
C PHE A 91 8.32 19.64 -5.51
N ILE A 92 7.85 20.55 -4.65
CA ILE A 92 7.99 22.00 -4.86
C ILE A 92 9.47 22.39 -4.95
N LEU A 93 10.29 21.90 -4.02
CA LEU A 93 11.74 22.16 -4.04
C LEU A 93 12.38 21.67 -5.33
N LEU A 94 12.02 20.47 -5.80
CA LEU A 94 12.56 19.89 -7.03
C LEU A 94 12.21 20.77 -8.25
N VAL A 95 10.96 21.22 -8.34
CA VAL A 95 10.51 22.16 -9.39
C VAL A 95 11.31 23.47 -9.34
N LEU A 96 11.50 24.04 -8.15
CA LEU A 96 12.27 25.28 -7.98
C LEU A 96 13.74 25.10 -8.41
N VAL A 97 14.37 23.99 -8.03
CA VAL A 97 15.74 23.67 -8.45
C VAL A 97 15.84 23.62 -9.97
N LEU A 98 14.90 22.97 -10.66
CA LEU A 98 14.89 22.93 -12.13
C LEU A 98 14.76 24.32 -12.74
N LEU A 99 13.87 25.16 -12.21
CA LEU A 99 13.67 26.52 -12.72
C LEU A 99 14.89 27.42 -12.52
N ILE A 100 15.64 27.24 -11.43
CA ILE A 100 16.83 28.05 -11.12
C ILE A 100 18.06 27.58 -11.90
N THR A 101 18.23 26.27 -12.08
CA THR A 101 19.48 25.68 -12.59
C THR A 101 19.49 25.48 -14.10
N THR A 102 18.34 25.55 -14.78
CA THR A 102 18.22 25.24 -16.21
C THR A 102 17.48 26.33 -16.98
N LYS A 103 17.69 26.36 -18.31
CA LYS A 103 16.92 27.25 -19.20
C LYS A 103 15.43 26.90 -19.11
N LEU A 104 14.56 27.91 -19.21
CA LEU A 104 13.11 27.77 -19.03
C LEU A 104 12.50 26.64 -19.88
N GLU A 105 12.88 26.54 -21.15
CA GLU A 105 12.39 25.48 -22.06
C GLU A 105 12.71 24.07 -21.54
N ILE A 106 13.94 23.86 -21.07
CA ILE A 106 14.40 22.59 -20.51
C ILE A 106 13.71 22.32 -19.16
N ALA A 107 13.58 23.35 -18.32
CA ALA A 107 12.91 23.26 -17.03
C ALA A 107 11.45 22.83 -17.19
N VAL A 108 10.71 23.42 -18.13
CA VAL A 108 9.30 23.10 -18.41
C VAL A 108 9.15 21.65 -18.82
N VAL A 109 9.98 21.15 -19.75
CA VAL A 109 9.96 19.74 -20.18
C VAL A 109 10.26 18.82 -18.99
N GLY A 110 11.26 19.16 -18.17
CA GLY A 110 11.61 18.41 -16.95
C GLY A 110 10.47 18.35 -15.94
N ILE A 111 9.80 19.48 -15.68
CA ILE A 111 8.65 19.56 -14.76
C ILE A 111 7.50 18.69 -15.25
N ILE A 112 7.20 18.71 -16.55
CA ILE A 112 6.15 17.86 -17.14
C ILE A 112 6.50 16.38 -16.94
N GLY A 113 7.75 15.99 -17.27
CA GLY A 113 8.22 14.61 -17.11
C GLY A 113 8.13 14.12 -15.66
N ILE A 114 8.59 14.92 -14.70
CA ILE A 114 8.55 14.56 -13.28
C ILE A 114 7.12 14.53 -12.76
N SER A 115 6.26 15.46 -13.17
CA SER A 115 4.85 15.48 -12.77
C SER A 115 4.11 14.25 -13.29
N LEU A 116 4.41 13.80 -14.51
CA LEU A 116 3.85 12.57 -15.08
C LEU A 116 4.28 11.35 -14.25
N ILE A 117 5.57 11.20 -13.98
CA ILE A 117 6.11 10.09 -13.17
C ILE A 117 5.51 10.10 -11.77
N ALA A 118 5.47 11.26 -11.12
CA ALA A 118 4.90 11.44 -9.78
C ALA A 118 3.41 11.06 -9.75
N THR A 119 2.66 11.46 -10.77
CA THR A 119 1.23 11.13 -10.89
C THR A 119 1.02 9.62 -11.06
N LEU A 120 1.79 8.98 -11.94
CA LEU A 120 1.75 7.53 -12.13
C LEU A 120 2.07 6.79 -10.82
N LEU A 121 3.15 7.18 -10.14
CA LEU A 121 3.53 6.59 -8.85
C LEU A 121 2.45 6.83 -7.77
N SER A 122 1.85 8.02 -7.74
CA SER A 122 0.74 8.34 -6.82
C SER A 122 -0.48 7.45 -7.06
N LEU A 123 -0.86 7.21 -8.31
CA LEU A 123 -1.98 6.32 -8.66
C LEU A 123 -1.72 4.88 -8.21
N VAL A 124 -0.51 4.39 -8.50
CA VAL A 124 0.01 3.10 -8.07
C VAL A 124 -0.11 2.95 -6.54
N MET A 125 0.47 3.89 -5.80
CA MET A 125 0.49 3.86 -4.33
C MET A 125 -0.91 4.02 -3.73
N SER A 126 -1.75 4.86 -4.32
CA SER A 126 -3.13 5.10 -3.90
C SER A 126 -3.98 3.83 -3.98
N LYS A 127 -3.85 3.08 -5.08
CA LYS A 127 -4.56 1.80 -5.26
C LYS A 127 -4.02 0.71 -4.33
N SER A 128 -2.69 0.63 -4.14
CA SER A 128 -2.04 -0.29 -3.18
C SER A 128 -2.57 -0.05 -1.78
N LYS A 129 -2.58 1.21 -1.37
CA LYS A 129 -3.13 1.64 -0.10
C LYS A 129 -4.57 1.22 0.08
N LYS A 130 -5.43 1.44 -0.92
CA LYS A 130 -6.85 1.09 -0.83
C LYS A 130 -7.04 -0.41 -0.63
N TYR A 131 -6.29 -1.24 -1.35
CA TYR A 131 -6.35 -2.69 -1.24
C TYR A 131 -5.89 -3.17 0.15
N GLU A 132 -4.70 -2.77 0.57
CA GLU A 132 -4.15 -3.17 1.87
C GLU A 132 -4.99 -2.64 3.05
N THR A 133 -5.50 -1.41 2.96
CA THR A 133 -6.39 -0.86 3.99
C THR A 133 -7.66 -1.71 4.11
N LYS A 134 -8.21 -2.17 2.98
CA LYS A 134 -9.38 -3.05 2.98
C LYS A 134 -9.05 -4.38 3.64
N LEU A 135 -7.93 -5.01 3.26
CA LEU A 135 -7.47 -6.26 3.87
C LEU A 135 -7.32 -6.13 5.39
N LEU A 136 -6.64 -5.08 5.87
CA LEU A 136 -6.49 -4.83 7.30
C LEU A 136 -7.82 -4.59 8.02
N THR A 137 -8.79 -3.98 7.33
CA THR A 137 -10.14 -3.75 7.87
C THR A 137 -10.90 -5.06 8.00
N ASP A 138 -10.83 -5.91 6.98
CA ASP A 138 -11.51 -7.20 6.93
C ASP A 138 -10.94 -8.14 8.00
N GLU A 139 -9.61 -8.20 8.16
CA GLU A 139 -8.94 -8.97 9.23
C GLU A 139 -9.28 -8.45 10.65
N LEU A 140 -9.45 -7.13 10.83
CA LEU A 140 -9.90 -6.57 12.11
C LEU A 140 -11.35 -6.98 12.40
N LYS A 141 -12.23 -6.90 11.40
CA LYS A 141 -13.63 -7.34 11.55
C LYS A 141 -13.72 -8.82 11.87
N GLU A 142 -12.96 -9.66 11.18
CA GLU A 142 -12.88 -11.10 11.47
C GLU A 142 -12.42 -11.35 12.91
N SER A 143 -11.40 -10.61 13.39
CA SER A 143 -10.93 -10.72 14.77
C SER A 143 -12.03 -10.37 15.79
N ILE A 144 -12.85 -9.36 15.49
CA ILE A 144 -13.99 -8.94 16.33
C ILE A 144 -15.12 -9.96 16.27
N GLU A 145 -15.45 -10.48 15.09
CA GLU A 145 -16.48 -11.51 14.90
C GLU A 145 -16.11 -12.81 15.63
N ASN A 146 -14.84 -13.21 15.60
CA ASN A 146 -14.35 -14.38 16.33
C ASN A 146 -14.49 -14.21 17.86
N ILE A 147 -14.26 -12.99 18.37
CA ILE A 147 -14.53 -12.67 19.78
C ILE A 147 -16.03 -12.79 20.08
N GLU A 148 -16.88 -12.27 19.21
CA GLU A 148 -18.33 -12.33 19.40
C GLU A 148 -18.84 -13.77 19.48
N GLN A 149 -18.35 -14.65 18.59
CA GLN A 149 -18.69 -16.07 18.58
C GLN A 149 -18.16 -16.81 19.81
N THR A 150 -16.94 -16.48 20.26
CA THR A 150 -16.36 -17.07 21.48
C THR A 150 -17.21 -16.72 22.70
N ASN A 151 -17.74 -15.50 22.76
CA ASN A 151 -18.55 -15.03 23.88
C ASN A 151 -20.03 -15.47 23.79
N ASN A 152 -20.51 -15.88 22.61
CA ASN A 152 -21.90 -16.29 22.37
C ASN A 152 -21.93 -17.57 21.52
N PRO A 153 -21.77 -18.76 22.14
CA PRO A 153 -21.63 -20.03 21.43
C PRO A 153 -22.87 -20.41 20.59
N GLU A 154 -24.06 -19.85 20.87
CA GLU A 154 -25.22 -20.01 19.98
C GLU A 154 -25.03 -19.44 18.57
N LEU A 155 -24.06 -18.54 18.36
CA LEU A 155 -23.75 -17.97 17.04
C LEU A 155 -22.83 -18.84 16.18
N ILE A 156 -22.27 -19.93 16.74
CA ILE A 156 -21.32 -20.84 16.05
C ILE A 156 -21.98 -21.52 14.82
N ASN A 157 -23.31 -21.68 14.83
CA ASN A 157 -24.07 -22.29 13.74
C ASN A 157 -24.47 -21.33 12.61
N LYS A 158 -24.16 -20.03 12.71
CA LYS A 158 -24.34 -19.14 11.56
C LYS A 158 -23.31 -19.53 10.49
N PRO A 159 -23.72 -19.76 9.23
CA PRO A 159 -22.76 -20.01 8.17
C PRO A 159 -21.75 -18.87 8.18
N LYS A 160 -20.46 -19.21 8.21
CA LYS A 160 -19.37 -18.24 8.01
C LYS A 160 -19.84 -17.36 6.86
N THR A 161 -20.07 -16.08 7.14
CA THR A 161 -20.32 -15.13 6.06
C THR A 161 -19.14 -15.35 5.13
N GLU A 162 -19.42 -15.80 3.90
CA GLU A 162 -18.43 -16.26 2.95
C GLU A 162 -17.50 -15.09 2.63
N LEU A 163 -16.56 -14.82 3.53
CA LEU A 163 -15.34 -14.10 3.28
C LEU A 163 -14.62 -15.03 2.32
N LYS A 164 -14.94 -14.81 1.05
CA LYS A 164 -14.31 -15.37 -0.12
C LYS A 164 -12.88 -15.66 0.30
N LYS A 165 -12.52 -16.95 0.39
CA LYS A 165 -11.21 -17.38 -0.06
C LYS A 165 -11.08 -16.67 -1.40
N GLU A 166 -10.41 -15.53 -1.44
CA GLU A 166 -10.05 -14.90 -2.69
C GLU A 166 -9.19 -15.97 -3.34
N LYS A 167 -9.81 -16.81 -4.18
CA LYS A 167 -9.15 -17.60 -5.22
C LYS A 167 -8.03 -16.68 -5.67
N ILE A 168 -6.78 -17.09 -5.46
CA ILE A 168 -5.58 -16.32 -5.81
C ILE A 168 -5.84 -15.75 -7.21
N LYS A 169 -6.35 -14.52 -7.25
CA LYS A 169 -6.94 -13.98 -8.47
C LYS A 169 -5.71 -13.60 -9.26
N GLU A 170 -5.58 -14.16 -10.44
CA GLU A 170 -4.46 -13.93 -11.35
C GLU A 170 -4.21 -12.42 -11.55
N TRP A 171 -5.28 -11.63 -11.41
CA TRP A 171 -5.34 -10.18 -11.24
C TRP A 171 -5.17 -9.76 -9.78
N THR A 172 -4.07 -10.15 -9.16
CA THR A 172 -3.69 -9.60 -7.86
C THR A 172 -3.21 -8.19 -8.11
N PHE A 173 -3.71 -7.23 -7.33
CA PHE A 173 -3.40 -5.81 -7.53
C PHE A 173 -1.90 -5.56 -7.65
N THR A 174 -1.10 -6.27 -6.85
CA THR A 174 0.36 -6.27 -6.91
C THR A 174 0.90 -6.61 -8.30
N LYS A 175 0.36 -7.61 -9.00
CA LYS A 175 0.83 -7.98 -10.36
C LYS A 175 0.47 -6.93 -11.41
N ILE A 176 -0.71 -6.35 -11.32
CA ILE A 176 -1.13 -5.23 -12.20
C ILE A 176 -0.20 -4.03 -11.95
N LEU A 177 0.12 -3.77 -10.69
CA LEU A 177 1.01 -2.71 -10.27
C LEU A 177 2.42 -2.88 -10.83
N THR A 178 2.95 -4.10 -10.68
CA THR A 178 4.27 -4.48 -11.19
C THR A 178 4.32 -4.30 -12.70
N ARG A 179 3.28 -4.73 -13.43
CA ARG A 179 3.18 -4.51 -14.89
C ARG A 179 3.11 -3.04 -15.26
N LEU A 180 2.31 -2.24 -14.56
CA LEU A 180 2.16 -0.80 -14.83
C LEU A 180 3.44 0.00 -14.60
N LEU A 181 4.29 -0.42 -13.65
CA LEU A 181 5.59 0.21 -13.40
C LEU A 181 6.70 -0.34 -14.31
N LEU A 182 6.80 -1.67 -14.43
CA LEU A 182 7.89 -2.28 -15.18
C LEU A 182 7.71 -2.15 -16.69
N TYR A 183 6.49 -2.15 -17.24
CA TYR A 183 6.34 -2.02 -18.69
C TYR A 183 6.84 -0.66 -19.21
N PRO A 184 6.41 0.49 -18.67
CA PRO A 184 6.97 1.79 -19.07
C PRO A 184 8.48 1.89 -18.81
N PHE A 185 8.97 1.32 -17.70
CA PHE A 185 10.41 1.27 -17.43
C PHE A 185 11.18 0.47 -18.48
N CYS A 186 10.65 -0.69 -18.90
CA CYS A 186 11.21 -1.50 -19.97
C CYS A 186 11.19 -0.74 -21.31
N PHE A 187 10.11 -0.01 -21.62
CA PHE A 187 10.03 0.84 -22.81
C PHE A 187 11.05 1.98 -22.79
N ILE A 188 11.26 2.64 -21.65
CA ILE A 188 12.27 3.68 -21.50
C ILE A 188 13.68 3.10 -21.69
N LEU A 189 13.98 1.94 -21.08
CA LEU A 189 15.26 1.26 -21.25
C LEU A 189 15.49 0.84 -22.70
N LEU A 190 14.48 0.32 -23.39
CA LEU A 190 14.54 -0.01 -24.82
C LEU A 190 14.82 1.24 -25.66
N TRP A 191 14.05 2.30 -25.43
CA TRP A 191 14.23 3.58 -26.12
C TRP A 191 15.65 4.12 -25.94
N PHE A 192 16.14 4.17 -24.69
CA PHE A 192 17.47 4.68 -24.36
C PHE A 192 18.59 3.80 -24.93
N SER A 193 18.39 2.49 -24.96
CA SER A 193 19.35 1.56 -25.55
C SER A 193 19.45 1.74 -27.07
N ILE A 194 18.31 1.89 -27.76
CA ILE A 194 18.24 2.03 -29.22
C ILE A 194 18.71 3.41 -29.68
N THR A 195 18.31 4.47 -28.99
CA THR A 195 18.55 5.85 -29.43
C THR A 195 19.78 6.48 -28.79
N GLY A 196 20.18 6.03 -27.59
CA GLY A 196 21.32 6.59 -26.85
C GLY A 196 22.60 5.76 -26.99
N PHE A 197 22.54 4.45 -26.74
CA PHE A 197 23.75 3.62 -26.70
C PHE A 197 24.20 3.09 -28.05
N LEU A 198 23.29 2.55 -28.87
CA LEU A 198 23.65 1.99 -30.18
C LEU A 198 24.27 3.04 -31.13
N PRO A 199 23.71 4.26 -31.29
CA PRO A 199 24.27 5.25 -32.20
C PRO A 199 25.59 5.84 -31.69
N GLY A 200 25.82 5.80 -30.38
CA GLY A 200 27.04 6.29 -29.73
C GLY A 200 28.21 5.30 -29.73
N GLY A 201 28.14 4.21 -30.51
CA GLY A 201 29.20 3.19 -30.60
C GLY A 201 29.33 2.29 -29.37
N LYS A 202 28.42 2.43 -28.39
CA LYS A 202 28.37 1.67 -27.14
C LYS A 202 27.55 0.39 -27.32
N THR A 203 27.87 -0.37 -28.37
CA THR A 203 27.07 -1.50 -28.85
C THR A 203 26.82 -2.56 -27.79
N LEU A 204 27.83 -2.91 -27.00
CA LEU A 204 27.70 -3.90 -25.91
C LEU A 204 26.66 -3.47 -24.87
N TYR A 205 26.68 -2.20 -24.46
CA TYR A 205 25.74 -1.65 -23.49
C TYR A 205 24.32 -1.53 -24.05
N GLY A 206 24.19 -1.18 -25.34
CA GLY A 206 22.89 -1.15 -26.02
C GLY A 206 22.25 -2.54 -26.12
N ILE A 207 23.02 -3.55 -26.53
CA ILE A 207 22.54 -4.95 -26.60
C ILE A 207 22.16 -5.45 -25.21
N PHE A 208 23.01 -5.22 -24.20
CA PHE A 208 22.72 -5.63 -22.82
C PHE A 208 21.44 -4.96 -22.29
N GLY A 209 21.27 -3.65 -22.53
CA GLY A 209 20.08 -2.91 -22.12
C GLY A 209 18.78 -3.44 -22.76
N ILE A 210 18.83 -3.82 -24.03
CA ILE A 210 17.69 -4.45 -24.74
C ILE A 210 17.36 -5.82 -24.12
N ILE A 211 18.35 -6.67 -23.87
CA ILE A 211 18.14 -8.00 -23.27
C ILE A 211 17.48 -7.86 -21.90
N VAL A 212 18.01 -6.98 -21.03
CA VAL A 212 17.47 -6.75 -19.70
C VAL A 212 16.04 -6.21 -19.77
N ALA A 213 15.76 -5.28 -20.68
CA ALA A 213 14.44 -4.69 -20.83
C ALA A 213 13.40 -5.69 -21.38
N LEU A 214 13.80 -6.67 -22.19
CA LEU A 214 12.91 -7.69 -22.73
C LEU A 214 12.70 -8.89 -21.80
N ALA A 215 13.64 -9.16 -20.89
CA ALA A 215 13.58 -10.31 -19.99
C ALA A 215 12.28 -10.34 -19.15
N TYR A 216 11.88 -9.20 -18.59
CA TYR A 216 10.67 -9.12 -17.76
C TYR A 216 9.36 -9.29 -18.57
N PRO A 217 9.12 -8.52 -19.65
CA PRO A 217 7.92 -8.70 -20.48
C PRO A 217 7.79 -10.12 -21.04
N ILE A 218 8.89 -10.73 -21.50
CA ILE A 218 8.87 -12.10 -22.04
C ILE A 218 8.49 -13.10 -20.95
N ALA A 219 9.13 -13.04 -19.78
CA ALA A 219 8.82 -13.93 -18.66
C ALA A 219 7.36 -13.78 -18.20
N ASP A 220 6.85 -12.55 -18.11
CA ASP A 220 5.48 -12.27 -17.71
C ASP A 220 4.45 -12.77 -18.74
N ILE A 221 4.72 -12.61 -20.05
CA ILE A 221 3.90 -13.18 -21.13
C ILE A 221 3.90 -14.72 -21.10
N LEU A 222 5.08 -15.35 -20.93
CA LEU A 222 5.20 -16.80 -20.86
C LEU A 222 4.43 -17.38 -19.67
N LEU A 223 4.43 -16.69 -18.51
CA LEU A 223 3.66 -17.09 -17.34
C LEU A 223 2.14 -16.99 -17.57
N ILE A 224 1.67 -16.02 -18.35
CA ILE A 224 0.26 -15.89 -18.74
C ILE A 224 -0.13 -17.03 -19.70
N ILE A 225 0.68 -17.28 -20.74
CA ILE A 225 0.38 -18.28 -21.78
C ILE A 225 0.49 -19.72 -21.24
N GLY A 226 1.51 -20.02 -20.43
CA GLY A 226 1.76 -21.36 -19.89
C GLY A 226 0.66 -21.87 -18.96
N LYS A 227 -0.11 -20.96 -18.35
CA LYS A 227 -1.24 -21.33 -17.48
C LYS A 227 -2.51 -21.70 -18.24
N ASN A 228 -2.78 -21.07 -19.38
CA ASN A 228 -3.94 -21.44 -20.22
C ASN A 228 -3.86 -22.87 -20.76
N LYS A 229 -2.66 -23.47 -20.83
CA LYS A 229 -2.47 -24.88 -21.20
C LYS A 229 -2.72 -25.88 -20.06
N ASN A 230 -2.61 -25.47 -18.79
CA ASN A 230 -2.79 -26.34 -17.63
C ASN A 230 -4.24 -26.32 -17.07
N TYR A 231 -5.13 -25.55 -17.69
CA TYR A 231 -6.54 -25.42 -17.32
C TYR A 231 -7.48 -25.61 -18.51
N SER A 232 -7.01 -26.23 -19.59
CA SER A 232 -7.85 -26.72 -20.69
C SER A 232 -8.07 -28.21 -20.58
#